data_AF-A0A7I8D4H4-F1
#
_entry.id   AF-A0A7I8D4H4-F1
#
_cell.length_a   1.000
_cell.length_b   1.000
_cell.length_c   1.000
_cell.angle_alpha   90.00
_cell.angle_beta   90.00
_cell.angle_gamma   90.00
#
_symmetry.space_group_name_H-M   'P 1'
#
loop_
_entity.id
_entity.type
_entity.pdbx_description
1 polymer ?
#
loop_
_entity_poly.entity_id
_entity_poly.type
_entity_poly.pdbx_seq_one_letter_code
_entity_poly.pdbx_strand_id
1 'polypeptide(L)'
;MNWHQAFCFGLVLSFYFCCEVESRGFNIAVNNPFVNHATAEAFARSFVRNIISSEAFGRQGTADFEDIVEDLVTAIKVSSHGEKESSAKVKAMTMAFASSIAELIVIEDSAENDMQQKTEIIIEALREAFLETLGIVNEDFILEIKILVELFSNESLNEVEAQQNEDQASGGKQSSAGGSGAEPEVALAQAVALS
;
A
#
# COMPACT_ATOMS: atom_id res chain seq x y z
N MET A 1 -11.49 9.79 46.22
CA MET A 1 -10.71 8.91 45.32
C MET A 1 -9.24 9.12 45.64
N ASN A 2 -8.54 8.08 46.07
CA ASN A 2 -7.20 8.21 46.65
C ASN A 2 -6.17 8.41 45.52
N TRP A 3 -5.28 9.40 45.67
CA TRP A 3 -4.25 9.77 44.67
C TRP A 3 -3.36 8.58 44.26
N HIS A 4 -3.07 7.68 45.20
CA HIS A 4 -2.37 6.41 44.93
C HIS A 4 -3.13 5.49 43.98
N GLN A 5 -4.46 5.47 44.05
CA GLN A 5 -5.28 4.59 43.22
C GLN A 5 -5.30 5.07 41.76
N ALA A 6 -5.34 6.40 41.55
CA ALA A 6 -5.24 7.01 40.22
C ALA A 6 -3.86 6.77 39.57
N PHE A 7 -2.78 6.77 40.37
CA PHE A 7 -1.43 6.50 39.86
C PHE A 7 -1.24 5.03 39.45
N CYS A 8 -1.80 4.09 40.22
CA CYS A 8 -1.80 2.68 39.86
C CYS A 8 -2.60 2.41 38.57
N PHE A 9 -3.76 3.03 38.41
CA PHE A 9 -4.54 2.88 37.17
C PHE A 9 -3.83 3.48 35.96
N GLY A 10 -3.17 4.64 36.09
CA GLY A 10 -2.40 5.24 35.01
C GLY A 10 -1.21 4.40 34.56
N LEU A 11 -0.48 3.76 35.50
CA LEU A 11 0.61 2.84 35.16
C LEU A 11 0.11 1.55 34.50
N VAL A 12 -1.01 0.99 34.95
CA VAL A 12 -1.59 -0.21 34.34
C VAL A 12 -2.14 0.08 32.94
N LEU A 13 -2.80 1.22 32.73
CA LEU A 13 -3.26 1.66 31.40
C LEU A 13 -2.09 1.94 30.45
N SER A 14 -1.03 2.58 30.94
CA SER A 14 0.18 2.83 30.16
C SER A 14 0.90 1.52 29.79
N PHE A 15 0.94 0.54 30.69
CA PHE A 15 1.52 -0.78 30.40
C PHE A 15 0.65 -1.58 29.43
N TYR A 16 -0.69 -1.52 29.54
CA TYR A 16 -1.61 -2.14 28.59
C TYR A 16 -1.48 -1.55 27.18
N PHE A 17 -1.41 -0.22 27.07
CA PHE A 17 -1.26 0.46 25.78
C PHE A 17 0.13 0.24 25.16
N CYS A 18 1.17 0.04 25.98
CA CYS A 18 2.52 -0.28 25.50
C CYS A 18 2.64 -1.74 25.02
N CYS A 19 1.91 -2.69 25.63
CA CYS A 19 1.87 -4.08 25.20
C CYS A 19 1.02 -4.32 23.94
N GLU A 20 0.09 -3.44 23.59
CA GLU A 20 -0.61 -3.54 22.29
C GLU A 20 0.25 -3.10 21.10
N VAL A 21 1.37 -2.39 21.36
CA VAL A 21 2.44 -2.14 20.39
C VAL A 21 3.52 -3.23 20.48
N GLU A 22 3.18 -4.42 20.97
CA GLU A 22 4.06 -5.57 20.90
C GLU A 22 4.05 -6.09 19.45
N SER A 23 5.23 -6.07 18.85
CA SER A 23 5.49 -6.30 17.44
C SER A 23 4.74 -7.54 16.94
N ARG A 24 3.71 -7.36 16.10
CA ARG A 24 3.12 -8.46 15.33
C ARG A 24 4.25 -9.11 14.55
N GLY A 25 4.74 -10.24 15.06
CA GLY A 25 5.86 -10.94 14.47
C GLY A 25 5.37 -11.58 13.18
N PHE A 26 5.77 -11.04 12.02
CA PHE A 26 5.55 -11.73 10.76
C PHE A 26 6.27 -13.08 10.81
N ASN A 27 5.49 -14.17 10.80
CA ASN A 27 6.03 -15.51 10.71
C ASN A 27 6.50 -15.72 9.28
N ILE A 28 7.82 -15.76 9.08
CA ILE A 28 8.37 -16.18 7.80
C ILE A 28 8.10 -17.68 7.70
N ALA A 29 7.12 -18.08 6.91
CA ALA A 29 6.90 -19.50 6.66
C ALA A 29 8.15 -20.12 5.99
N VAL A 30 8.35 -21.42 6.24
CA VAL A 30 9.40 -22.23 5.61
C VAL A 30 9.23 -22.25 4.06
N ASN A 31 8.01 -21.99 3.58
CA ASN A 31 7.63 -21.97 2.18
C ASN A 31 7.60 -20.52 1.66
N ASN A 32 8.77 -19.98 1.36
CA ASN A 32 8.92 -18.62 0.88
C ASN A 32 9.58 -18.60 -0.51
N PRO A 33 8.95 -18.01 -1.53
CA PRO A 33 9.49 -18.02 -2.89
C PRO A 33 10.74 -17.15 -3.03
N PHE A 34 10.96 -16.20 -2.12
CA PHE A 34 12.04 -15.21 -2.16
C PHE A 34 13.35 -15.69 -1.51
N VAL A 35 13.49 -16.98 -1.22
CA VAL A 35 14.72 -17.57 -0.64
C VAL A 35 15.88 -17.62 -1.63
N ASN A 36 15.61 -17.62 -2.93
CA ASN A 36 16.61 -17.55 -3.98
C ASN A 36 16.00 -16.92 -5.25
N HIS A 37 16.86 -16.42 -6.13
CA HIS A 37 16.45 -15.74 -7.36
C HIS A 37 15.59 -16.61 -8.29
N ALA A 38 15.95 -17.87 -8.51
CA ALA A 38 15.25 -18.72 -9.47
C ALA A 38 13.80 -19.01 -9.04
N THR A 39 13.60 -19.32 -7.76
CA THR A 39 12.25 -19.52 -7.20
C THR A 39 11.46 -18.21 -7.17
N ALA A 40 12.10 -17.09 -6.83
CA ALA A 40 11.47 -15.78 -6.81
C ALA A 40 10.98 -15.37 -8.20
N GLU A 41 11.82 -15.54 -9.22
CA GLU A 41 11.49 -15.22 -10.62
C GLU A 41 10.34 -16.12 -11.13
N ALA A 42 10.37 -17.41 -10.81
CA ALA A 42 9.29 -18.32 -11.21
C ALA A 42 7.95 -17.91 -10.55
N PHE A 43 7.99 -17.55 -9.26
CA PHE A 43 6.81 -17.15 -8.50
C PHE A 43 6.24 -15.85 -9.04
N ALA A 44 7.10 -14.84 -9.21
CA ALA A 44 6.82 -13.56 -9.84
C ALA A 44 6.09 -13.70 -11.18
N ARG A 45 6.65 -14.50 -12.10
CA ARG A 45 6.06 -14.73 -13.43
C ARG A 45 4.71 -15.42 -13.34
N SER A 46 4.56 -16.41 -12.46
CA SER A 46 3.29 -17.10 -12.26
C SER A 46 2.23 -16.15 -11.69
N PHE A 47 2.57 -15.38 -10.67
CA PHE A 47 1.69 -14.40 -10.04
C PHE A 47 1.17 -13.38 -11.06
N VAL A 48 2.07 -12.69 -11.78
CA VAL A 48 1.69 -11.69 -12.79
C VAL A 48 0.84 -12.30 -13.91
N ARG A 49 1.19 -13.51 -14.38
CA ARG A 49 0.39 -14.21 -15.39
C ARG A 49 -1.05 -14.43 -14.93
N ASN A 50 -1.24 -14.82 -13.67
CA ASN A 50 -2.58 -15.02 -13.10
C ASN A 50 -3.34 -13.69 -12.97
N ILE A 51 -2.65 -12.60 -12.60
CA ILE A 51 -3.24 -11.24 -12.59
C ILE A 51 -3.69 -10.81 -13.99
N ILE A 52 -2.84 -10.94 -15.00
CA ILE A 52 -3.18 -10.62 -16.40
C ILE A 52 -4.43 -11.41 -16.85
N SER A 53 -4.50 -12.70 -16.50
CA SER A 53 -5.62 -13.56 -16.90
C SER A 53 -6.95 -13.22 -16.23
N SER A 54 -6.92 -12.46 -15.12
CA SER A 54 -8.13 -12.04 -14.40
C SER A 54 -8.84 -10.85 -15.06
N GLU A 55 -8.13 -10.08 -15.90
CA GLU A 55 -8.59 -8.84 -16.55
C GLU A 55 -9.05 -7.72 -15.58
N ALA A 56 -9.00 -7.93 -14.25
CA ALA A 56 -9.64 -7.07 -13.25
C ALA A 56 -8.91 -5.76 -12.92
N PHE A 57 -7.66 -5.62 -13.35
CA PHE A 57 -6.78 -4.48 -13.05
C PHE A 57 -6.53 -3.57 -14.27
N GLY A 58 -7.16 -3.86 -15.41
CA GLY A 58 -6.94 -3.11 -16.64
C GLY A 58 -5.47 -3.09 -17.07
N ARG A 59 -5.12 -2.17 -17.98
CA ARG A 59 -3.75 -2.09 -18.52
C ARG A 59 -2.77 -1.43 -17.56
N GLN A 60 -3.21 -0.41 -16.82
CA GLN A 60 -2.34 0.34 -15.92
C GLN A 60 -1.99 -0.49 -14.68
N GLY A 61 -2.98 -0.96 -13.92
CA GLY A 61 -2.72 -1.79 -12.74
C GLY A 61 -1.93 -3.05 -13.06
N THR A 62 -2.16 -3.68 -14.22
CA THR A 62 -1.32 -4.80 -14.69
C THR A 62 0.16 -4.42 -14.88
N ALA A 63 0.42 -3.26 -15.49
CA ALA A 63 1.79 -2.76 -15.66
C ALA A 63 2.44 -2.46 -14.30
N ASP A 64 1.67 -1.90 -13.34
CA ASP A 64 2.17 -1.62 -12.00
C ASP A 64 2.55 -2.91 -11.26
N PHE A 65 1.80 -4.01 -11.43
CA PHE A 65 2.18 -5.33 -10.92
C PHE A 65 3.45 -5.89 -11.58
N GLU A 66 3.60 -5.70 -12.89
CA GLU A 66 4.82 -6.10 -13.62
C GLU A 66 6.05 -5.38 -13.07
N ASP A 67 5.97 -4.06 -12.92
CA ASP A 67 7.05 -3.19 -12.44
C ASP A 67 7.48 -3.56 -11.00
N ILE A 68 6.53 -3.68 -10.07
CA ILE A 68 6.80 -4.05 -8.66
C ILE A 68 7.51 -5.40 -8.57
N VAL A 69 7.03 -6.37 -9.37
CA VAL A 69 7.56 -7.72 -9.36
C VAL A 69 8.96 -7.77 -10.00
N GLU A 70 9.20 -7.02 -11.07
CA GLU A 70 10.51 -6.90 -11.70
C GLU A 70 11.54 -6.26 -10.75
N ASP A 71 11.17 -5.18 -10.07
CA ASP A 71 12.02 -4.50 -9.10
C ASP A 71 12.39 -5.42 -7.93
N LEU A 72 11.43 -6.19 -7.41
CA LEU A 72 11.67 -7.14 -6.34
C LEU A 72 12.60 -8.28 -6.77
N VAL A 73 12.35 -8.89 -7.92
CA VAL A 73 13.21 -9.98 -8.45
C VAL A 73 14.62 -9.46 -8.71
N THR A 74 14.73 -8.24 -9.24
CA THR A 74 16.03 -7.56 -9.42
C THR A 74 16.73 -7.32 -8.10
N ALA A 75 16.01 -6.87 -7.06
CA ALA A 75 16.56 -6.70 -5.73
C ALA A 75 17.07 -8.03 -5.17
N ILE A 76 16.34 -9.13 -5.32
CA ILE A 76 16.79 -10.48 -4.92
C ILE A 76 18.06 -10.89 -5.69
N LYS A 77 18.09 -10.64 -7.00
CA LYS A 77 19.24 -10.95 -7.86
C LYS A 77 20.51 -10.23 -7.43
N VAL A 78 20.43 -8.91 -7.31
CA VAL A 78 21.56 -8.04 -6.96
C VAL A 78 22.06 -8.38 -5.58
N SER A 79 21.15 -8.72 -4.69
CA SER A 79 21.48 -8.88 -3.30
C SER A 79 22.05 -10.27 -2.98
N SER A 80 21.87 -11.26 -3.89
CA SER A 80 22.32 -12.64 -3.70
C SER A 80 23.82 -12.86 -3.76
N HIS A 81 24.66 -12.03 -4.43
CA HIS A 81 26.14 -12.11 -4.48
C HIS A 81 26.81 -13.52 -4.46
N GLY A 82 26.11 -14.59 -4.87
CA GLY A 82 26.58 -15.98 -4.77
C GLY A 82 26.44 -16.65 -3.39
N GLU A 83 25.85 -15.99 -2.39
CA GLU A 83 25.60 -16.54 -1.05
C GLU A 83 24.11 -16.79 -0.77
N LYS A 84 23.83 -17.68 0.19
CA LYS A 84 22.46 -17.94 0.65
C LYS A 84 21.92 -16.69 1.35
N GLU A 85 20.73 -16.28 0.95
CA GLU A 85 20.04 -15.14 1.54
C GLU A 85 19.87 -15.29 3.05
N SER A 86 20.16 -14.23 3.81
CA SER A 86 19.93 -14.23 5.25
C SER A 86 18.44 -14.24 5.55
N SER A 87 18.03 -14.89 6.63
CA SER A 87 16.61 -14.96 7.00
C SER A 87 15.97 -13.58 7.18
N ALA A 88 16.72 -12.62 7.74
CA ALA A 88 16.28 -11.23 7.90
C ALA A 88 16.02 -10.54 6.55
N LYS A 89 16.82 -10.87 5.53
CA LYS A 89 16.71 -10.28 4.21
C LYS A 89 15.56 -10.87 3.41
N VAL A 90 15.40 -12.19 3.44
CA VAL A 90 14.19 -12.85 2.91
C VAL A 90 12.94 -12.26 3.57
N LYS A 91 12.97 -12.05 4.90
CA LYS A 91 11.88 -11.39 5.62
C LYS A 91 11.55 -10.02 5.05
N ALA A 92 12.56 -9.15 4.95
CA ALA A 92 12.39 -7.78 4.50
C ALA A 92 11.82 -7.72 3.08
N MET A 93 12.33 -8.55 2.16
CA MET A 93 11.83 -8.62 0.79
C MET A 93 10.40 -9.15 0.73
N THR A 94 10.07 -10.15 1.55
CA THR A 94 8.70 -10.69 1.63
C THR A 94 7.71 -9.64 2.14
N MET A 95 8.11 -8.86 3.15
CA MET A 95 7.28 -7.77 3.68
C MET A 95 7.15 -6.63 2.68
N ALA A 96 8.24 -6.25 2.00
CA ALA A 96 8.22 -5.22 0.98
C ALA A 96 7.26 -5.60 -0.15
N PHE A 97 7.35 -6.84 -0.65
CA PHE A 97 6.42 -7.34 -1.65
C PHE A 97 4.97 -7.32 -1.17
N ALA A 98 4.72 -7.84 0.04
CA ALA A 98 3.37 -7.86 0.60
C ALA A 98 2.77 -6.45 0.72
N SER A 99 3.58 -5.50 1.18
CA SER A 99 3.23 -4.09 1.29
C SER A 99 2.91 -3.48 -0.06
N SER A 100 3.76 -3.66 -1.07
CA SER A 100 3.54 -3.09 -2.40
C SER A 100 2.29 -3.64 -3.09
N ILE A 101 1.99 -4.94 -2.90
CA ILE A 101 0.75 -5.54 -3.43
C ILE A 101 -0.48 -4.99 -2.70
N ALA A 102 -0.43 -4.89 -1.38
CA ALA A 102 -1.52 -4.34 -0.59
C ALA A 102 -1.81 -2.88 -0.92
N GLU A 103 -0.76 -2.08 -1.12
CA GLU A 103 -0.87 -0.68 -1.54
C GLU A 103 -1.51 -0.57 -2.91
N LEU A 104 -1.06 -1.37 -3.89
CA LEU A 104 -1.61 -1.33 -5.24
C LEU A 104 -3.10 -1.73 -5.27
N ILE A 105 -3.53 -2.66 -4.42
CA ILE A 105 -4.96 -3.00 -4.27
C ILE A 105 -5.80 -1.79 -3.86
N VAL A 106 -5.30 -1.02 -2.89
CA VAL A 106 -6.01 0.14 -2.34
C VAL A 106 -6.06 1.29 -3.35
N ILE A 107 -4.98 1.52 -4.10
CA ILE A 107 -4.90 2.59 -5.10
C ILE A 107 -5.71 2.25 -6.36
N GLU A 108 -5.73 0.98 -6.76
CA GLU A 108 -6.48 0.51 -7.92
C GLU A 108 -7.98 0.33 -7.63
N ASP A 109 -8.47 0.72 -6.44
CA ASP A 109 -9.91 0.72 -6.16
C ASP A 109 -10.62 1.65 -7.16
N SER A 110 -11.46 1.05 -7.99
CA SER A 110 -12.09 1.71 -9.14
C SER A 110 -13.57 1.34 -9.15
N ALA A 111 -14.40 2.18 -9.77
CA ALA A 111 -15.85 1.97 -9.79
C ALA A 111 -16.30 0.64 -10.46
N GLU A 112 -15.40 -0.05 -11.18
CA GLU A 112 -15.69 -1.27 -11.94
C GLU A 112 -15.55 -2.55 -11.10
N ASN A 113 -14.60 -2.58 -10.15
CA ASN A 113 -14.41 -3.69 -9.21
C ASN A 113 -14.09 -3.11 -7.83
N ASP A 114 -14.88 -3.48 -6.82
CA ASP A 114 -14.57 -3.06 -5.45
C ASP A 114 -13.28 -3.70 -4.93
N MET A 115 -12.62 -3.02 -3.99
CA MET A 115 -11.40 -3.47 -3.31
C MET A 115 -11.46 -4.92 -2.81
N GLN A 116 -12.62 -5.41 -2.36
CA GLN A 116 -12.75 -6.78 -1.83
C GLN A 116 -12.64 -7.81 -2.95
N GLN A 117 -13.27 -7.54 -4.10
CA GLN A 117 -13.14 -8.38 -5.30
C GLN A 117 -11.70 -8.42 -5.80
N LYS A 118 -11.03 -7.27 -5.88
CA LYS A 118 -9.61 -7.19 -6.28
C LYS A 118 -8.70 -7.94 -5.31
N THR A 119 -8.96 -7.82 -4.02
CA THR A 119 -8.24 -8.56 -2.97
C THR A 119 -8.32 -10.06 -3.20
N GLU A 120 -9.53 -10.61 -3.40
CA GLU A 120 -9.72 -12.06 -3.60
C GLU A 120 -9.07 -12.55 -4.91
N ILE A 121 -9.09 -11.75 -5.98
CA ILE A 121 -8.39 -12.09 -7.23
C ILE A 121 -6.88 -12.20 -7.02
N ILE A 122 -6.29 -11.25 -6.30
CA ILE A 122 -4.85 -11.31 -5.99
C ILE A 122 -4.51 -12.48 -5.10
N ILE A 123 -5.36 -12.79 -4.11
CA ILE A 123 -5.16 -13.96 -3.25
C ILE A 123 -5.16 -15.24 -4.07
N GLU A 124 -6.08 -15.37 -5.02
CA GLU A 124 -6.12 -16.55 -5.89
C GLU A 124 -4.88 -16.62 -6.78
N ALA A 125 -4.45 -15.49 -7.37
CA ALA A 125 -3.22 -15.42 -8.13
C ALA A 125 -1.98 -15.80 -7.30
N LEU A 126 -1.92 -15.39 -6.03
CA LEU A 126 -0.87 -15.77 -5.09
C LEU A 126 -0.91 -17.27 -4.79
N ARG A 127 -2.10 -17.84 -4.52
CA ARG A 127 -2.27 -19.27 -4.27
C ARG A 127 -1.78 -20.12 -5.44
N GLU A 128 -2.19 -19.76 -6.65
CA GLU A 128 -1.74 -20.45 -7.87
C GLU A 128 -0.21 -20.33 -8.03
N ALA A 129 0.37 -19.15 -7.82
CA ALA A 129 1.81 -18.96 -7.87
C ALA A 129 2.56 -19.79 -6.81
N PHE A 130 2.03 -19.92 -5.60
CA PHE A 130 2.58 -20.79 -4.56
C PHE A 130 2.52 -22.27 -4.94
N LEU A 131 1.37 -22.73 -5.46
CA LEU A 131 1.20 -24.11 -5.89
C LEU A 131 2.14 -24.47 -7.05
N GLU A 132 2.29 -23.58 -8.03
CA GLU A 132 3.16 -23.81 -9.19
C GLU A 132 4.66 -23.84 -8.83
N THR A 133 5.08 -23.10 -7.80
CA THR A 133 6.51 -22.94 -7.48
C THR A 133 6.98 -23.75 -6.29
N LEU A 134 6.18 -23.84 -5.24
CA LEU A 134 6.53 -24.52 -3.99
C LEU A 134 5.70 -25.79 -3.77
N GLY A 135 4.63 -26.00 -4.54
CA GLY A 135 3.71 -27.12 -4.36
C GLY A 135 2.81 -27.01 -3.12
N ILE A 136 2.89 -25.89 -2.41
CA ILE A 136 2.14 -25.64 -1.17
C ILE A 136 1.87 -24.15 -1.02
N VAL A 137 0.64 -23.83 -0.61
CA VAL A 137 0.22 -22.46 -0.30
C VAL A 137 0.74 -22.03 1.06
N ASN A 138 1.23 -20.78 1.13
CA ASN A 138 1.59 -20.13 2.38
C ASN A 138 0.43 -19.24 2.86
N GLU A 139 -0.50 -19.80 3.62
CA GLU A 139 -1.68 -19.07 4.10
C GLU A 139 -1.35 -17.95 5.10
N ASP A 140 -0.22 -18.05 5.82
CA ASP A 140 0.23 -16.97 6.71
C ASP A 140 0.62 -15.72 5.89
N PHE A 141 1.28 -15.91 4.75
CA PHE A 141 1.58 -14.82 3.81
C PHE A 141 0.29 -14.21 3.24
N ILE A 142 -0.67 -15.04 2.84
CA ILE A 142 -1.97 -14.57 2.34
C ILE A 142 -2.72 -13.74 3.38
N LEU A 143 -2.71 -14.18 4.65
CA LEU A 143 -3.35 -13.46 5.74
C LEU A 143 -2.71 -12.09 5.96
N GLU A 144 -1.39 -11.98 5.85
CA GLU A 144 -0.71 -10.69 5.98
C GLU A 144 -1.15 -9.70 4.90
N ILE A 145 -1.29 -10.13 3.65
CA ILE A 145 -1.79 -9.27 2.57
C ILE A 145 -3.17 -8.71 2.93
N LYS A 146 -4.09 -9.56 3.41
CA LYS A 146 -5.43 -9.12 3.83
C LYS A 146 -5.36 -8.05 4.92
N ILE A 147 -4.49 -8.26 5.92
CA ILE A 147 -4.30 -7.31 7.03
C ILE A 147 -3.75 -5.98 6.51
N LEU A 148 -2.76 -6.01 5.61
CA LEU A 148 -2.15 -4.81 5.04
C LEU A 148 -3.12 -4.02 4.17
N VAL A 149 -3.97 -4.70 3.37
CA VAL A 149 -5.02 -4.05 2.59
C VAL A 149 -6.01 -3.33 3.51
N GLU A 150 -6.45 -3.98 4.58
CA GLU A 150 -7.33 -3.35 5.57
C GLU A 150 -6.65 -2.16 6.26
N LEU A 151 -5.36 -2.28 6.59
CA LEU A 151 -4.58 -1.21 7.21
C LEU A 151 -4.48 0.01 6.29
N PHE A 152 -4.03 -0.18 5.04
CA PHE A 152 -3.84 0.91 4.09
C PHE A 152 -5.16 1.51 3.61
N SER A 153 -6.23 0.71 3.50
CA SER A 153 -7.57 1.23 3.22
C SER A 153 -8.02 2.20 4.32
N ASN A 154 -7.87 1.83 5.59
CA ASN A 154 -8.22 2.71 6.71
C ASN A 154 -7.33 3.97 6.75
N GLU A 155 -6.04 3.84 6.44
CA GLU A 155 -5.12 4.98 6.38
C GLU A 155 -5.50 5.97 5.27
N SER A 156 -5.83 5.47 4.07
CA SER A 156 -6.29 6.30 2.95
C SER A 156 -7.58 7.08 3.26
N LEU A 157 -8.50 6.50 4.03
CA LEU A 157 -9.71 7.18 4.49
C LEU A 157 -9.39 8.30 5.49
N ASN A 158 -8.48 8.04 6.43
CA ASN A 158 -8.06 9.03 7.43
C ASN A 158 -7.33 10.22 6.80
N GLU A 159 -6.55 10.02 5.74
CA GLU A 159 -5.91 11.10 4.99
C GLU A 159 -6.94 12.03 4.31
N VAL A 160 -8.00 11.46 3.73
CA VAL A 160 -9.10 12.22 3.10
C VAL A 160 -9.88 13.03 4.15
N GLU A 161 -10.15 12.46 5.32
CA GLU A 161 -10.82 13.17 6.42
C GLU A 161 -9.95 14.28 7.03
N ALA A 162 -8.64 14.07 7.16
CA ALA A 162 -7.71 15.09 7.64
C ALA A 162 -7.67 16.31 6.70
N GLN A 163 -7.64 16.08 5.39
CA GLN A 163 -7.67 17.14 4.38
C GLN A 163 -8.99 17.94 4.39
N GLN A 164 -10.13 17.27 4.61
CA GLN A 164 -11.43 17.94 4.70
C GLN A 164 -11.59 18.81 5.97
N ASN A 165 -10.87 18.47 7.05
CA ASN A 165 -10.90 19.22 8.30
C ASN A 165 -9.98 20.47 8.27
N GLU A 166 -8.95 20.51 7.42
CA GLU A 166 -8.09 21.69 7.24
C GLU A 166 -8.76 22.79 6.38
N ASP A 167 -9.57 22.41 5.39
CA ASP A 167 -10.35 23.37 4.58
C ASP A 167 -11.55 23.99 5.33
N GLN A 168 -11.95 23.43 6.48
CA GLN A 168 -13.02 23.96 7.33
C GLN A 168 -12.52 24.84 8.51
N ALA A 169 -11.21 25.02 8.68
CA ALA A 169 -10.64 25.95 9.67
C ALA A 169 -10.55 27.41 9.19
N SER A 170 -10.94 27.71 7.94
CA SER A 170 -11.05 29.08 7.38
C SER A 170 -12.50 29.47 7.08
N GLY A 171 -13.41 29.21 8.03
CA GLY A 171 -14.84 29.52 7.92
C GLY A 171 -15.33 30.50 8.97
N GLY A 172 -14.84 31.76 8.95
CA GLY A 172 -15.15 32.77 9.97
C GLY A 172 -15.41 34.19 9.46
N LYS A 173 -16.64 34.41 8.95
CA LYS A 173 -17.39 35.68 8.80
C LYS A 173 -17.17 36.59 7.58
N GLN A 174 -18.25 36.64 6.80
CA GLN A 174 -18.63 37.61 5.79
C GLN A 174 -19.12 38.94 6.39
N SER A 175 -18.76 40.09 5.81
CA SER A 175 -19.66 41.25 5.57
C SER A 175 -19.04 42.38 4.73
N SER A 176 -19.68 42.60 3.58
CA SER A 176 -19.89 43.81 2.77
C SER A 176 -19.52 45.20 3.32
N ALA A 177 -18.86 46.04 2.50
CA ALA A 177 -19.22 47.46 2.26
C ALA A 177 -18.34 48.16 1.18
N GLY A 178 -18.97 48.52 0.04
CA GLY A 178 -18.89 49.82 -0.66
C GLY A 178 -17.57 50.36 -1.25
N GLY A 179 -17.58 50.65 -2.57
CA GLY A 179 -16.62 51.57 -3.18
C GLY A 179 -16.67 51.64 -4.72
N SER A 180 -17.52 52.51 -5.26
CA SER A 180 -17.56 52.92 -6.66
C SER A 180 -16.36 53.82 -7.02
N GLY A 181 -15.77 53.65 -8.22
CA GLY A 181 -14.79 54.61 -8.74
C GLY A 181 -13.99 54.16 -9.97
N ALA A 182 -14.58 54.38 -11.16
CA ALA A 182 -13.97 54.81 -12.43
C ALA A 182 -12.70 54.12 -13.03
N GLU A 183 -12.87 53.63 -14.26
CA GLU A 183 -11.83 53.33 -15.28
C GLU A 183 -11.05 54.61 -15.71
N PRO A 184 -9.92 54.51 -16.44
CA PRO A 184 -9.89 54.22 -17.90
C PRO A 184 -8.90 53.11 -18.31
N GLU A 185 -9.22 52.30 -19.34
CA GLU A 185 -8.67 52.35 -20.73
C GLU A 185 -7.15 51.98 -20.80
N VAL A 186 -6.61 51.06 -21.62
CA VAL A 186 -6.79 50.74 -23.06
C VAL A 186 -6.13 49.39 -23.43
N ALA A 187 -6.86 48.59 -24.23
CA ALA A 187 -6.49 47.66 -25.34
C ALA A 187 -5.39 46.57 -25.27
N LEU A 188 -5.85 45.33 -25.43
CA LEU A 188 -5.69 44.45 -26.62
C LEU A 188 -4.45 44.63 -27.53
N ALA A 189 -3.67 43.55 -27.70
CA ALA A 189 -3.32 43.04 -29.02
C ALA A 189 -2.74 41.60 -28.98
N GLN A 190 -3.35 40.77 -29.81
CA GLN A 190 -2.94 39.47 -30.32
C GLN A 190 -1.81 39.65 -31.36
N ALA A 191 -0.88 38.71 -31.49
CA ALA A 191 -0.38 38.10 -32.76
C ALA A 191 1.09 37.65 -32.74
N VAL A 192 1.27 36.33 -32.96
CA VAL A 192 2.15 35.64 -33.92
C VAL A 192 3.34 36.41 -34.54
N ALA A 193 4.57 35.89 -34.40
CA ALA A 193 5.54 35.70 -35.49
C ALA A 193 6.83 34.94 -35.07
N LEU A 194 7.06 33.80 -35.74
CA LEU A 194 8.29 33.26 -36.33
C LEU A 194 9.68 33.60 -35.74
N SER A 195 10.47 32.55 -35.50
CA SER A 195 11.78 32.29 -36.15
C SER A 195 12.07 30.80 -36.15
#